data_AF-A0ABD5NIC0-F1
#
_entry.id   AF-A0ABD5NIC0-F1
#
_cell.length_a   1.000
_cell.length_b   1.000
_cell.length_c   1.000
_cell.angle_alpha   90.00
_cell.angle_beta   90.00
_cell.angle_gamma   90.00
#
_symmetry.space_group_name_H-M   'P 1'
#
loop_
_entity.id
_entity.type
_entity.pdbx_description
1 polymer ?
#
loop_
_entity_poly.entity_id
_entity_poly.type
_entity_poly.pdbx_seq_one_letter_code
_entity_poly.pdbx_strand_id
1 'polypeptide(L)'
;MPPEDPREELLDLRCVGPATADVLAAADVDAAAVESKAVSHADLVEAGVNPGVAARIRREHSLQWSFEGGQDLDRRAEQVRGLHDEEREWVAASYGADDAEADGSGGAAAEEAAWQDRDPSGGGSEAETDTAERDEAAWRDRSWPNGDDSDEAASDEREWREQSTPTPITALDGVDEEAAELLSRAGVTSVRSLATAHVEHVADSLEVPAERVAAWKDAARSAEQFTR
;
A
#
# COMPACT_ATOMS: atom_id res chain seq x y z
N MET A 1 5.42 44.77 -1.90
CA MET A 1 4.70 43.54 -1.57
C MET A 1 5.27 43.05 -0.27
N PRO A 2 4.48 42.88 0.80
CA PRO A 2 5.00 42.20 2.00
C PRO A 2 5.49 40.80 1.58
N PRO A 3 6.46 40.20 2.29
CA PRO A 3 6.71 38.78 2.12
C PRO A 3 5.38 38.10 2.46
N GLU A 4 4.78 37.43 1.48
CA GLU A 4 3.65 36.55 1.71
C GLU A 4 4.11 35.55 2.77
N ASP A 5 3.33 35.39 3.84
CA ASP A 5 3.70 34.50 4.93
C ASP A 5 3.77 33.09 4.31
N PRO A 6 4.93 32.40 4.29
CA PRO A 6 5.07 31.12 3.60
C PRO A 6 4.06 30.09 4.12
N ARG A 7 3.61 30.27 5.36
CA ARG A 7 2.53 29.48 5.95
C ARG A 7 1.16 29.77 5.34
N GLU A 8 0.85 31.02 5.02
CA GLU A 8 -0.40 31.38 4.33
C GLU A 8 -0.44 30.81 2.91
N GLU A 9 0.68 30.83 2.18
CA GLU A 9 0.77 30.21 0.86
C GLU A 9 0.56 28.68 0.93
N LEU A 10 1.09 28.03 1.97
CA LEU A 10 0.86 26.60 2.21
C LEU A 10 -0.62 26.29 2.47
N LEU A 11 -1.36 27.19 3.11
CA LEU A 11 -2.80 27.02 3.37
C LEU A 11 -3.65 27.12 2.10
N ASP A 12 -3.16 27.81 1.07
CA ASP A 12 -3.83 27.90 -0.23
C ASP A 12 -3.68 26.61 -1.06
N LEU A 13 -2.72 25.75 -0.71
CA LEU A 13 -2.54 24.45 -1.37
C LEU A 13 -3.67 23.48 -1.04
N ARG A 14 -4.15 22.80 -2.08
CA ARG A 14 -5.24 21.85 -1.94
C ARG A 14 -4.76 20.63 -1.14
N CYS A 15 -5.56 20.28 -0.13
CA CYS A 15 -5.31 19.19 0.82
C CYS A 15 -4.32 19.50 1.96
N VAL A 16 -3.82 20.73 2.04
CA VAL A 16 -3.08 21.25 3.19
C VAL A 16 -4.05 21.93 4.15
N GLY A 17 -3.96 21.60 5.44
CA GLY A 17 -4.70 22.27 6.51
C GLY A 17 -3.75 22.95 7.49
N PRO A 18 -4.24 23.71 8.47
CA PRO A 18 -3.41 24.47 9.42
C PRO A 18 -2.32 23.65 10.10
N ALA A 19 -2.67 22.46 10.61
CA ALA A 19 -1.70 21.59 11.25
C ALA A 19 -0.62 21.07 10.27
N THR A 20 -0.99 20.81 9.02
CA THR A 20 -0.04 20.38 7.99
C THR A 20 0.84 21.54 7.52
N ALA A 21 0.29 22.75 7.39
CA ALA A 21 1.04 23.95 7.07
C ALA A 21 2.08 24.29 8.16
N ASP A 22 1.73 24.12 9.44
CA ASP A 22 2.66 24.29 10.56
C ASP A 22 3.84 23.31 10.49
N VAL A 23 3.55 22.04 10.18
CA VAL A 23 4.57 20.98 10.03
C VAL A 23 5.48 21.26 8.83
N LEU A 24 4.91 21.63 7.68
CA LEU A 24 5.69 21.95 6.48
C LEU A 24 6.57 23.20 6.67
N ALA A 25 6.02 24.24 7.29
CA ALA A 25 6.78 25.45 7.63
C ALA A 25 7.92 25.15 8.62
N ALA A 26 7.69 24.27 9.61
CA ALA A 26 8.74 23.84 10.54
C ALA A 26 9.84 23.02 9.84
N ALA A 27 9.52 22.35 8.73
CA ALA A 27 10.44 21.57 7.91
C ALA A 27 11.08 22.36 6.76
N ASP A 28 10.89 23.69 6.70
CA ASP A 28 11.38 24.57 5.61
C ASP A 28 10.84 24.16 4.22
N VAL A 29 9.68 23.51 4.17
CA VAL A 29 8.98 23.16 2.93
C VAL A 29 7.99 24.26 2.59
N ASP A 30 8.29 25.04 1.56
CA ASP A 30 7.42 26.11 1.07
C ASP A 30 6.42 25.62 0.01
N ALA A 31 5.43 26.46 -0.29
CA ALA A 31 4.40 26.13 -1.28
C ALA A 31 5.00 25.96 -2.69
N ALA A 32 6.00 26.77 -3.03
CA ALA A 32 6.71 26.70 -4.29
C ALA A 32 7.42 25.34 -4.49
N ALA A 33 7.98 24.73 -3.45
CA ALA A 33 8.60 23.41 -3.53
C ALA A 33 7.58 22.31 -3.84
N VAL A 34 6.36 22.42 -3.28
CA VAL A 34 5.25 21.49 -3.59
C VAL A 34 4.75 21.68 -5.03
N GLU A 35 4.57 22.92 -5.48
CA GLU A 35 4.10 23.22 -6.85
C GLU A 35 5.12 22.86 -7.93
N SER A 36 6.41 23.12 -7.66
CA SER A 36 7.52 22.76 -8.54
C SER A 36 7.88 21.27 -8.48
N LYS A 37 7.24 20.50 -7.58
CA LYS A 37 7.46 19.06 -7.36
C LYS A 37 8.88 18.74 -6.92
N ALA A 38 9.51 19.66 -6.20
CA ALA A 38 10.83 19.48 -5.59
C ALA A 38 10.77 18.60 -4.32
N VAL A 39 9.57 18.25 -3.86
CA VAL A 39 9.31 17.41 -2.69
C VAL A 39 8.62 16.12 -3.12
N SER A 40 9.04 14.99 -2.54
CA SER A 40 8.42 13.69 -2.74
C SER A 40 7.48 13.31 -1.59
N HIS A 41 6.67 12.27 -1.79
CA HIS A 41 5.84 11.72 -0.72
C HIS A 41 6.68 11.26 0.49
N ALA A 42 7.84 10.65 0.26
CA ALA A 42 8.76 10.26 1.32
C ALA A 42 9.22 11.47 2.14
N ASP A 43 9.63 12.56 1.48
CA ASP A 43 10.08 13.79 2.15
C ASP A 43 8.94 14.42 2.99
N LEU A 44 7.70 14.38 2.50
CA LEU A 44 6.54 14.86 3.26
C LEU A 44 6.31 14.04 4.54
N VAL A 45 6.43 12.72 4.46
CA VAL A 45 6.26 11.83 5.62
C VAL A 45 7.42 12.00 6.60
N GLU A 46 8.65 12.15 6.10
CA GLU A 46 9.84 12.43 6.91
C GLU A 46 9.76 13.78 7.64
N ALA A 47 9.19 14.80 6.98
CA ALA A 47 8.87 16.09 7.58
C ALA A 47 7.80 15.98 8.71
N GLY A 48 7.17 14.81 8.89
CA GLY A 48 6.18 14.56 9.94
C GLY A 48 4.74 14.79 9.48
N VAL A 49 4.49 14.96 8.18
CA VAL A 49 3.11 15.02 7.66
C VAL A 49 2.47 13.64 7.80
N ASN A 50 1.24 13.61 8.28
CA ASN A 50 0.48 12.36 8.37
C ASN A 50 0.44 11.65 7.00
N PRO A 51 0.74 10.33 6.94
CA PRO A 51 0.90 9.61 5.67
C PRO A 51 -0.36 9.62 4.79
N GLY A 52 -1.57 9.66 5.38
CA GLY A 52 -2.80 9.79 4.60
C GLY A 52 -2.95 11.17 3.95
N VAL A 53 -2.51 12.23 4.63
CA VAL A 53 -2.50 13.60 4.09
C VAL A 53 -1.41 13.74 3.03
N ALA A 54 -0.19 13.23 3.30
CA ALA A 54 0.90 13.20 2.32
C ALA A 54 0.50 12.45 1.04
N ALA A 55 -0.18 11.30 1.16
CA ALA A 55 -0.71 10.55 0.02
C ALA A 55 -1.73 11.35 -0.80
N ARG A 56 -2.55 12.19 -0.14
CA ARG A 56 -3.55 13.04 -0.79
C ARG A 56 -2.89 14.23 -1.49
N ILE A 57 -1.93 14.90 -0.84
CA ILE A 57 -1.11 15.98 -1.44
C ILE A 57 -0.36 15.45 -2.65
N ARG A 58 0.23 14.26 -2.57
CA ARG A 58 0.93 13.61 -3.71
C ARG A 58 0.03 13.45 -4.93
N ARG A 59 -1.20 12.96 -4.73
CA ARG A 59 -2.15 12.74 -5.83
C ARG A 59 -2.60 14.06 -6.46
N GLU A 60 -2.81 15.07 -5.63
CA GLU A 60 -3.26 16.39 -6.08
C GLU A 60 -2.17 17.14 -6.85
N HIS A 61 -0.95 17.19 -6.29
CA HIS A 61 0.18 17.92 -6.88
C HIS A 61 1.06 17.05 -7.79
N SER A 62 0.66 15.80 -8.04
CA SER A 62 1.38 14.81 -8.85
C SER A 62 2.85 14.64 -8.43
N LEU A 63 3.10 14.61 -7.12
CA LEU A 63 4.44 14.46 -6.55
C LEU A 63 4.97 13.03 -6.77
N GLN A 64 6.29 12.89 -6.79
CA GLN A 64 6.96 11.60 -6.87
C GLN A 64 6.79 10.82 -5.55
N TRP A 65 6.89 9.50 -5.61
CA TRP A 65 6.85 8.68 -4.39
C TRP A 65 8.10 8.90 -3.52
N SER A 66 9.25 8.97 -4.16
CA SER A 66 10.58 9.20 -3.57
C SER A 66 11.56 9.53 -4.69
N PHE A 67 12.56 10.37 -4.46
CA PHE A 67 13.62 10.64 -5.45
C PHE A 67 14.65 9.51 -5.58
N GLU A 68 14.79 8.68 -4.54
CA GLU A 68 15.84 7.65 -4.42
C GLU A 68 15.44 6.27 -4.99
N GLY A 69 14.20 6.13 -5.50
CA GLY A 69 13.62 4.86 -5.92
C GLY A 69 14.32 4.15 -7.09
N GLY A 70 15.26 4.79 -7.79
CA GLY A 70 16.03 4.15 -8.86
C GLY A 70 17.11 3.19 -8.34
N GLN A 71 17.94 3.64 -7.41
CA GLN A 71 19.10 2.87 -6.93
C GLN A 71 18.69 1.65 -6.08
N ASP A 72 17.56 1.78 -5.40
CA ASP A 72 16.97 0.74 -4.55
C ASP A 72 16.27 -0.35 -5.38
N LEU A 73 15.75 -0.02 -6.56
CA LEU A 73 15.27 -1.01 -7.53
C LEU A 73 16.44 -1.74 -8.22
N ASP A 74 17.50 -1.03 -8.61
CA ASP A 74 18.69 -1.64 -9.21
C ASP A 74 19.36 -2.64 -8.24
N ARG A 75 19.54 -2.25 -6.97
CA ARG A 75 20.08 -3.14 -5.92
C ARG A 75 19.19 -4.36 -5.68
N ARG A 76 17.86 -4.22 -5.67
CA ARG A 76 16.95 -5.36 -5.52
C ARG A 76 16.92 -6.24 -6.76
N ALA A 77 17.01 -5.66 -7.96
CA ALA A 77 17.11 -6.41 -9.20
C ALA A 77 18.38 -7.27 -9.23
N GLU A 78 19.51 -6.75 -8.73
CA GLU A 78 20.76 -7.51 -8.55
C GLU A 78 20.65 -8.62 -7.49
N GLN A 79 19.80 -8.41 -6.48
CA GLN A 79 19.57 -9.37 -5.39
C GLN A 79 18.56 -10.47 -5.76
N VAL A 80 17.67 -10.23 -6.72
CA VAL A 80 16.77 -11.24 -7.29
C VAL A 80 17.56 -12.10 -8.27
N ARG A 81 18.18 -13.17 -7.77
CA ARG A 81 18.84 -14.17 -8.61
C ARG A 81 17.86 -15.27 -9.04
N GLY A 82 17.73 -15.42 -10.36
CA GLY A 82 17.36 -16.66 -11.07
C GLY A 82 15.99 -17.27 -10.73
N LEU A 83 15.06 -17.19 -11.69
CA LEU A 83 13.83 -17.99 -11.65
C LEU A 83 14.18 -19.49 -11.51
N HIS A 84 13.53 -20.20 -10.58
CA HIS A 84 13.78 -21.63 -10.35
C HIS A 84 13.37 -22.45 -11.58
N ASP A 85 13.95 -23.62 -11.80
CA ASP A 85 13.72 -24.40 -13.04
C ASP A 85 12.23 -24.72 -13.26
N GLU A 86 11.51 -24.96 -12.18
CA GLU A 86 10.06 -25.22 -12.16
C GLU A 86 9.25 -23.98 -12.60
N GLU A 87 9.67 -22.80 -12.17
CA GLU A 87 9.07 -21.53 -12.60
C GLU A 87 9.43 -21.22 -14.05
N ARG A 88 10.64 -21.56 -14.51
CA ARG A 88 11.03 -21.41 -15.92
C ARG A 88 10.23 -22.33 -16.82
N GLU A 89 9.90 -23.54 -16.37
CA GLU A 89 9.04 -24.48 -17.08
C GLU A 89 7.58 -24.02 -17.09
N TRP A 90 7.12 -23.36 -16.02
CA TRP A 90 5.79 -22.77 -15.99
C TRP A 90 5.65 -21.55 -16.91
N VAL A 91 6.66 -20.66 -16.93
CA VAL A 91 6.75 -19.53 -17.86
C VAL A 91 6.88 -20.08 -19.29
N ALA A 92 7.79 -21.05 -19.47
CA ALA A 92 7.80 -22.17 -20.43
C ALA A 92 6.52 -22.46 -21.21
N ALA A 93 5.58 -23.03 -20.45
CA ALA A 93 4.31 -23.52 -20.93
C ALA A 93 3.29 -22.39 -21.11
N SER A 94 3.48 -21.24 -20.46
CA SER A 94 2.57 -20.10 -20.52
C SER A 94 2.69 -19.30 -21.81
N TYR A 95 3.86 -19.25 -22.45
CA TYR A 95 3.97 -18.85 -23.86
C TYR A 95 3.66 -20.07 -24.72
N GLY A 96 2.37 -20.28 -24.96
CA GLY A 96 1.88 -21.41 -25.74
C GLY A 96 2.58 -21.55 -27.09
N ALA A 97 2.60 -22.79 -27.59
CA ALA A 97 3.23 -23.23 -28.84
C ALA A 97 2.64 -22.64 -30.14
N ASP A 98 2.10 -21.41 -30.12
CA ASP A 98 1.38 -20.79 -31.24
C ASP A 98 2.07 -19.53 -31.80
N ASP A 99 3.28 -19.17 -31.36
CA ASP A 99 4.02 -18.01 -31.90
C ASP A 99 5.49 -18.34 -32.22
N ALA A 100 5.72 -19.50 -32.85
CA ALA A 100 7.01 -19.86 -33.42
C ALA A 100 6.89 -20.43 -34.83
N GLU A 101 6.09 -19.82 -35.69
CA GLU A 101 6.34 -19.84 -37.14
C GLU A 101 6.96 -18.51 -37.53
N ALA A 102 8.20 -18.31 -37.08
CA ALA A 102 9.07 -17.26 -37.60
C ALA A 102 9.34 -17.57 -39.07
N ASP A 103 8.72 -16.82 -39.98
CA ASP A 103 8.85 -16.95 -41.43
C ASP A 103 10.19 -16.43 -41.96
N GLY A 104 11.31 -16.81 -41.32
CA GLY A 104 12.62 -16.80 -41.92
C GLY A 104 13.07 -15.48 -42.57
N SER A 105 12.63 -14.32 -42.08
CA SER A 105 13.07 -13.01 -42.59
C SER A 105 13.48 -12.06 -41.48
N GLY A 106 14.70 -12.29 -40.98
CA GLY A 106 15.66 -11.24 -40.61
C GLY A 106 15.45 -10.49 -39.28
N GLY A 107 16.39 -10.64 -38.34
CA GLY A 107 16.61 -9.62 -37.30
C GLY A 107 17.18 -10.13 -35.98
N ALA A 108 16.57 -11.12 -35.35
CA ALA A 108 16.72 -11.35 -33.91
C ALA A 108 18.14 -11.72 -33.41
N ALA A 109 18.96 -12.40 -34.22
CA ALA A 109 20.28 -12.88 -33.79
C ALA A 109 21.33 -11.76 -33.63
N ALA A 110 21.18 -10.63 -34.33
CA ALA A 110 22.09 -9.49 -34.18
C ALA A 110 21.79 -8.67 -32.91
N GLU A 111 20.55 -8.75 -32.43
CA GLU A 111 20.06 -7.96 -31.30
C GLU A 111 20.43 -8.64 -29.98
N GLU A 112 20.33 -9.97 -29.91
CA GLU A 112 20.83 -10.81 -28.79
C GLU A 112 22.35 -10.69 -28.56
N ALA A 113 23.14 -10.58 -29.63
CA ALA A 113 24.60 -10.45 -29.53
C ALA A 113 25.05 -9.11 -28.92
N ALA A 114 24.25 -8.04 -29.05
CA ALA A 114 24.55 -6.73 -28.48
C ALA A 114 24.34 -6.68 -26.96
N TRP A 115 23.48 -7.57 -26.42
CA TRP A 115 23.26 -7.68 -24.97
C TRP A 115 24.34 -8.50 -24.27
N GLN A 116 24.91 -9.51 -24.95
CA GLN A 116 25.95 -10.37 -24.37
C GLN A 116 27.36 -9.75 -24.40
N ASP A 117 27.63 -8.79 -25.30
CA ASP A 117 28.93 -8.10 -25.38
C ASP A 117 29.10 -6.97 -24.35
N ARG A 118 28.07 -6.72 -23.52
CA ARG A 118 28.11 -5.73 -22.44
C ARG A 118 28.52 -6.39 -21.13
N ASP A 119 29.73 -6.93 -21.13
CA ASP A 119 30.43 -7.45 -19.96
C ASP A 119 31.01 -6.28 -19.12
N PRO A 120 30.65 -6.11 -17.84
CA PRO A 120 31.35 -5.23 -16.91
C PRO A 120 32.34 -6.01 -16.02
N SER A 121 33.00 -7.05 -16.54
CA SER A 121 34.04 -7.79 -15.85
C SER A 121 35.42 -7.30 -16.29
N GLY A 122 35.79 -6.13 -15.77
CA GLY A 122 37.09 -5.51 -15.98
C GLY A 122 37.80 -5.17 -14.68
N GLY A 123 38.43 -6.18 -14.05
CA GLY A 123 39.63 -6.01 -13.24
C GLY A 123 39.43 -5.82 -11.73
N GLY A 124 39.78 -6.86 -10.96
CA GLY A 124 39.91 -6.77 -9.51
C GLY A 124 41.13 -5.99 -9.04
N SER A 125 41.05 -5.46 -7.83
CA SER A 125 42.20 -5.22 -6.94
C SER A 125 41.74 -5.33 -5.50
N GLU A 126 42.19 -6.42 -4.90
CA GLU A 126 42.34 -6.80 -3.50
C GLU A 126 42.50 -5.62 -2.52
N ALA A 127 41.58 -5.49 -1.56
CA ALA A 127 41.85 -5.25 -0.14
C ALA A 127 40.54 -5.13 0.66
N GLU A 128 40.56 -5.60 1.91
CA GLU A 128 39.57 -5.38 2.98
C GLU A 128 38.40 -6.38 3.08
N THR A 129 38.76 -7.63 3.38
CA THR A 129 37.86 -8.71 3.80
C THR A 129 37.72 -8.79 5.33
N ASP A 130 37.46 -7.67 6.03
CA ASP A 130 37.26 -7.71 7.50
C ASP A 130 36.13 -6.80 8.03
N THR A 131 35.55 -5.93 7.19
CA THR A 131 34.46 -5.01 7.60
C THR A 131 33.06 -5.49 7.18
N ALA A 132 32.94 -6.27 6.11
CA ALA A 132 31.64 -6.68 5.56
C ALA A 132 30.87 -7.68 6.44
N GLU A 133 31.55 -8.58 7.17
CA GLU A 133 30.87 -9.56 8.04
C GLU A 133 30.29 -8.92 9.31
N ARG A 134 30.84 -7.78 9.74
CA ARG A 134 30.35 -7.02 10.91
C ARG A 134 29.09 -6.23 10.58
N ASP A 135 28.96 -5.79 9.33
CA ASP A 135 27.77 -5.11 8.84
C ASP A 135 26.61 -6.09 8.59
N GLU A 136 26.86 -7.28 8.03
CA GLU A 136 25.85 -8.35 7.84
C GLU A 136 25.17 -8.82 9.15
N ALA A 137 25.90 -8.76 10.27
CA ALA A 137 25.36 -9.06 11.60
C ALA A 137 24.55 -7.88 12.17
N ALA A 138 24.95 -6.65 11.87
CA ALA A 138 24.27 -5.45 12.37
C ALA A 138 22.85 -5.31 11.78
N TRP A 139 22.60 -5.74 10.54
CA TRP A 139 21.27 -5.71 9.94
C TRP A 139 20.35 -6.85 10.39
N ARG A 140 20.90 -7.99 10.82
CA ARG A 140 20.12 -9.06 11.45
C ARG A 140 19.76 -8.76 12.90
N ASP A 141 20.62 -8.02 13.61
CA ASP A 141 20.42 -7.59 15.00
C ASP A 141 19.51 -6.36 15.10
N ARG A 142 19.48 -5.52 14.06
CA ARG A 142 18.50 -4.44 13.90
C ARG A 142 17.18 -5.05 13.43
N SER A 143 16.44 -5.56 14.41
CA SER A 143 14.99 -5.74 14.30
C SER A 143 14.42 -4.52 13.57
N TRP A 144 13.69 -4.74 12.48
CA TRP A 144 12.97 -3.70 11.76
C TRP A 144 12.25 -2.76 12.76
N PRO A 145 11.99 -1.48 12.43
CA PRO A 145 11.37 -0.51 13.37
C PRO A 145 10.02 -0.91 13.99
N ASN A 146 9.45 -2.05 13.61
CA ASN A 146 8.22 -2.63 14.15
C ASN A 146 8.46 -3.90 15.00
N GLY A 147 9.70 -4.22 15.34
CA GLY A 147 10.07 -5.48 16.00
C GLY A 147 10.56 -5.32 17.44
N ASP A 148 10.15 -4.25 18.13
CA ASP A 148 10.01 -4.31 19.57
C ASP A 148 8.54 -4.62 19.83
N ASP A 149 8.24 -5.91 20.05
CA ASP A 149 6.96 -6.42 20.55
C ASP A 149 6.83 -5.99 22.04
N SER A 150 6.94 -4.68 22.28
CA SER A 150 6.57 -4.09 23.57
C SER A 150 5.06 -4.19 23.68
N ASP A 151 4.57 -4.78 24.76
CA ASP A 151 3.15 -4.94 25.11
C ASP A 151 2.32 -3.63 24.97
N GLU A 152 2.98 -2.48 24.92
CA GLU A 152 2.42 -1.14 24.71
C GLU A 152 2.03 -0.88 23.23
N ALA A 153 2.88 -1.19 22.24
CA ALA A 153 2.54 -1.00 20.82
C ALA A 153 1.45 -1.98 20.35
N ALA A 154 1.42 -3.19 20.91
CA ALA A 154 0.33 -4.14 20.71
C ALA A 154 -0.98 -3.71 21.38
N SER A 155 -0.93 -2.98 22.50
CA SER A 155 -2.10 -2.35 23.12
C SER A 155 -2.61 -1.18 22.27
N ASP A 156 -1.71 -0.30 21.82
CA ASP A 156 -2.06 0.86 20.99
C ASP A 156 -2.74 0.43 19.68
N GLU A 157 -2.26 -0.66 19.05
CA GLU A 157 -2.89 -1.20 17.84
C GLU A 157 -4.23 -1.90 18.14
N ARG A 158 -4.38 -2.57 19.29
CA ARG A 158 -5.67 -3.13 19.72
C ARG A 158 -6.69 -2.03 19.98
N GLU A 159 -6.30 -0.96 20.65
CA GLU A 159 -7.15 0.19 20.94
C GLU A 159 -7.52 0.95 19.65
N TRP A 160 -6.62 1.04 18.67
CA TRP A 160 -6.92 1.59 17.35
C TRP A 160 -7.88 0.70 16.55
N ARG A 161 -7.71 -0.62 16.59
CA ARG A 161 -8.64 -1.56 15.96
C ARG A 161 -10.00 -1.52 16.63
N GLU A 162 -10.07 -1.49 17.96
CA GLU A 162 -11.33 -1.40 18.73
C GLU A 162 -12.07 -0.08 18.44
N GLN A 163 -11.36 1.03 18.29
CA GLN A 163 -11.94 2.32 17.89
C GLN A 163 -12.37 2.36 16.40
N SER A 164 -11.77 1.52 15.56
CA SER A 164 -12.05 1.47 14.11
C SER A 164 -12.92 0.27 13.70
N THR A 165 -13.25 -0.64 14.63
CA THR A 165 -14.08 -1.80 14.31
C THR A 165 -15.52 -1.34 14.11
N PRO A 166 -16.08 -1.51 12.90
CA PRO A 166 -17.49 -1.22 12.68
C PRO A 166 -18.34 -2.12 13.58
N THR A 167 -19.47 -1.60 14.05
CA THR A 167 -20.39 -2.32 14.94
C THR A 167 -20.64 -3.74 14.40
N PRO A 168 -20.29 -4.80 15.17
CA PRO A 168 -20.39 -6.17 14.69
C PRO A 168 -21.86 -6.55 14.49
N ILE A 169 -22.13 -7.45 13.55
CA ILE A 169 -23.51 -7.85 13.22
C ILE A 169 -24.23 -8.58 14.36
N THR A 170 -23.47 -9.19 15.28
CA THR A 170 -23.97 -9.82 16.51
C THR A 170 -24.55 -8.81 17.51
N ALA A 171 -24.25 -7.52 17.37
CA ALA A 171 -24.86 -6.47 18.18
C ALA A 171 -26.25 -6.03 17.66
N LEU A 172 -26.71 -6.58 16.52
CA LEU A 172 -27.99 -6.20 15.91
C LEU A 172 -29.17 -6.94 16.56
N ASP A 173 -30.08 -6.17 17.17
CA ASP A 173 -31.32 -6.70 17.75
C ASP A 173 -32.21 -7.31 16.62
N GLY A 174 -32.46 -8.61 16.70
CA GLY A 174 -33.20 -9.38 15.68
C GLY A 174 -32.34 -10.30 14.79
N VAL A 175 -31.02 -10.32 14.98
CA VAL A 175 -30.10 -11.33 14.44
C VAL A 175 -29.63 -12.21 15.59
N ASP A 176 -29.91 -13.51 15.53
CA ASP A 176 -29.35 -14.48 16.47
C ASP A 176 -27.95 -14.94 16.02
N GLU A 177 -27.25 -15.69 16.88
CA GLU A 177 -25.89 -16.16 16.60
C GLU A 177 -25.82 -17.00 15.31
N GLU A 178 -26.84 -17.82 15.04
CA GLU A 178 -26.91 -18.64 13.83
C GLU A 178 -27.07 -17.78 12.56
N ALA A 179 -27.92 -16.76 12.61
CA ALA A 179 -28.06 -15.79 11.53
C ALA A 179 -26.79 -14.95 11.35
N ALA A 180 -26.09 -14.58 12.43
CA ALA A 180 -24.81 -13.89 12.36
C ALA A 180 -23.73 -14.74 11.68
N GLU A 181 -23.64 -16.03 12.01
CA GLU A 181 -22.72 -16.98 11.35
C GLU A 181 -23.06 -17.13 9.86
N LEU A 182 -24.34 -17.25 9.50
CA LEU A 182 -24.80 -17.27 8.12
C LEU A 182 -24.35 -16.02 7.35
N LEU A 183 -24.63 -14.83 7.90
CA LEU A 183 -24.25 -13.56 7.29
C LEU A 183 -22.73 -13.41 7.14
N SER A 184 -21.95 -13.91 8.12
CA SER A 184 -20.49 -13.93 8.05
C SER A 184 -19.97 -14.77 6.87
N ARG A 185 -20.65 -15.88 6.54
CA ARG A 185 -20.31 -16.76 5.41
C ARG A 185 -20.52 -16.07 4.06
N ALA A 186 -21.47 -15.14 3.99
CA ALA A 186 -21.68 -14.26 2.84
C ALA A 186 -20.78 -13.00 2.87
N GLY A 187 -19.84 -12.90 3.82
CA GLY A 187 -18.92 -11.76 3.96
C GLY A 187 -19.54 -10.53 4.64
N VAL A 188 -20.73 -10.66 5.23
CA VAL A 188 -21.44 -9.57 5.92
C VAL A 188 -21.16 -9.68 7.43
N THR A 189 -20.13 -8.98 7.90
CA THR A 189 -19.64 -9.07 9.29
C THR A 189 -20.03 -7.89 10.18
N SER A 190 -20.57 -6.81 9.62
CA SER A 190 -20.91 -5.58 10.34
C SER A 190 -22.29 -5.03 9.99
N VAL A 191 -22.87 -4.26 10.92
CA VAL A 191 -24.20 -3.62 10.77
C VAL A 191 -24.22 -2.70 9.55
N ARG A 192 -23.19 -1.87 9.36
CA ARG A 192 -23.04 -1.01 8.19
C ARG A 192 -22.97 -1.78 6.87
N SER A 193 -22.24 -2.89 6.83
CA SER A 193 -22.18 -3.76 5.65
C SER A 193 -23.58 -4.29 5.30
N LEU A 194 -24.30 -4.82 6.29
CA LEU A 194 -25.67 -5.32 6.11
C LEU A 194 -26.65 -4.21 5.66
N ALA A 195 -26.55 -3.01 6.23
CA ALA A 195 -27.41 -1.87 5.88
C ALA A 195 -27.25 -1.44 4.40
N THR A 196 -26.09 -1.67 3.80
CA THR A 196 -25.79 -1.35 2.39
C THR A 196 -25.90 -2.55 1.44
N ALA A 197 -25.98 -3.77 1.96
CA ALA A 197 -25.99 -4.99 1.17
C ALA A 197 -27.21 -5.12 0.23
N HIS A 198 -27.04 -5.84 -0.88
CA HIS A 198 -28.11 -6.17 -1.82
C HIS A 198 -28.90 -7.38 -1.31
N VAL A 199 -30.17 -7.16 -0.95
CA VAL A 199 -31.04 -8.16 -0.32
C VAL A 199 -31.15 -9.44 -1.16
N GLU A 200 -31.43 -9.32 -2.46
CA GLU A 200 -31.58 -10.47 -3.36
C GLU A 200 -30.30 -11.31 -3.47
N HIS A 201 -29.15 -10.65 -3.52
CA HIS A 201 -27.86 -11.34 -3.66
C HIS A 201 -27.47 -12.08 -2.37
N VAL A 202 -27.71 -11.47 -1.21
CA VAL A 202 -27.47 -12.10 0.08
C VAL A 202 -28.45 -13.24 0.33
N ALA A 203 -29.71 -13.08 -0.07
CA ALA A 203 -30.73 -14.13 0.01
C ALA A 203 -30.37 -15.35 -0.84
N ASP A 204 -29.93 -15.13 -2.08
CA ASP A 204 -29.45 -16.18 -2.98
C ASP A 204 -28.21 -16.89 -2.42
N SER A 205 -27.20 -16.13 -1.99
CA SER A 205 -25.95 -16.69 -1.45
C SER A 205 -26.14 -17.46 -0.14
N LEU A 206 -27.15 -17.15 0.65
CA LEU A 206 -27.45 -17.83 1.92
C LEU A 206 -28.55 -18.89 1.79
N GLU A 207 -29.21 -18.98 0.64
CA GLU A 207 -30.40 -19.79 0.42
C GLU A 207 -31.53 -19.48 1.44
N VAL A 208 -31.64 -18.21 1.84
CA VAL A 208 -32.61 -17.70 2.83
C VAL A 208 -33.66 -16.82 2.13
N PRO A 209 -34.94 -16.78 2.58
CA PRO A 209 -35.94 -15.90 1.99
C PRO A 209 -35.53 -14.42 2.01
N ALA A 210 -35.70 -13.73 0.88
CA ALA A 210 -35.38 -12.31 0.73
C ALA A 210 -36.08 -11.41 1.78
N GLU A 211 -37.30 -11.77 2.21
CA GLU A 211 -38.02 -11.03 3.25
C GLU A 211 -37.30 -11.05 4.60
N ARG A 212 -36.65 -12.16 4.95
CA ARG A 212 -35.87 -12.28 6.18
C ARG A 212 -34.61 -11.42 6.11
N VAL A 213 -33.92 -11.40 4.96
CA VAL A 213 -32.75 -10.54 4.74
C VAL A 213 -33.13 -9.06 4.69
N ALA A 214 -34.30 -8.72 4.14
CA ALA A 214 -34.84 -7.36 4.16
C ALA A 214 -35.12 -6.87 5.58
N ALA A 215 -35.71 -7.71 6.43
CA ALA A 215 -35.93 -7.39 7.84
C ALA A 215 -34.62 -7.12 8.59
N TRP A 216 -33.58 -7.95 8.37
CA TRP A 216 -32.26 -7.71 8.94
C TRP A 216 -31.63 -6.40 8.43
N LYS A 217 -31.75 -6.10 7.13
CA LYS A 217 -31.26 -4.84 6.56
C LYS A 217 -31.95 -3.60 7.15
N ASP A 218 -33.27 -3.67 7.38
CA ASP A 218 -34.03 -2.56 7.97
C ASP A 218 -33.70 -2.36 9.46
N ALA A 219 -33.48 -3.46 10.20
CA ALA A 219 -32.94 -3.40 11.55
C ALA A 219 -31.55 -2.75 11.55
N ALA A 220 -30.66 -3.17 10.64
CA ALA A 220 -29.31 -2.62 10.53
C ALA A 220 -29.31 -1.13 10.21
N ARG A 221 -30.17 -0.69 9.29
CA ARG A 221 -30.33 0.74 8.96
C ARG A 221 -30.86 1.54 10.15
N SER A 222 -31.74 0.97 10.98
CA SER A 222 -32.22 1.61 12.20
C SER A 222 -31.11 1.78 13.23
N ALA A 223 -30.26 0.76 13.40
CA ALA A 223 -29.10 0.80 14.31
C ALA A 223 -28.02 1.81 13.89
N GLU A 224 -27.72 1.92 12.58
CA GLU A 224 -26.77 2.93 12.06
C GLU A 224 -27.28 4.36 12.27
N GLN A 225 -28.59 4.59 12.15
CA GLN A 225 -29.19 5.91 12.39
C GLN A 225 -29.17 6.32 13.86
N PHE A 226 -29.18 5.35 14.79
CA PHE A 226 -29.11 5.61 16.23
C PHE A 226 -27.67 5.89 16.71
N THR A 227 -26.67 5.47 15.93
CA THR A 227 -25.24 5.63 16.27
C THR A 227 -24.65 6.96 15.76
N ARG A 228 -25.43 7.77 15.02
CA ARG A 228 -25.01 9.06 14.44
C ARG A 228 -25.58 10.25 15.20
#